data_AF-A0A956P1P1-F1
#
_entry.id   AF-A0A956P1P1-F1
#
_cell.length_a   1.000
_cell.length_b   1.000
_cell.length_c   1.000
_cell.angle_alpha   90.00
_cell.angle_beta   90.00
_cell.angle_gamma   90.00
#
_symmetry.space_group_name_H-M   'P 1'
#
loop_
_entity.id
_entity.type
_entity.pdbx_description
1 polymer ?
#
loop_
_entity_poly.entity_id
_entity_poly.type
_entity_poly.pdbx_seq_one_letter_code
_entity_poly.pdbx_strand_id
1 'polypeptide(L)'
;MIRREIAAAGGNEVSFVATIDAAGMVTSARAVARGTLDAVLALPGVAQPGELFIHNHPSGHLEPSGADLSIAARFHDDGVGFAIVDNAASRLYVVVEVPAATVRTPIDPFDVIALLGEGGPVAKALGGYEDRQSQRDLAAYLVDAYNEGGVLMLEAGTGVGKSFAYLVPALAWARANRERTVVSTNTINLQEQLVGKDLPLLRRALGDDEHVPTYALLKGWRNYLCLARLDGATGSQQSLLEPDKLQELLDITAWAAHTGDGSLADLPTPPTSEVWDEVSAEPDLCSRVRCPHFDRCFVFQARRRAAQADVVVVNHHLLAADLAVRQASDNWDEAAVLPAYQRLIIDEAHHLEDVAANHLGRQV
;
A
#
# COMPACT_ATOMS: atom_id res chain seq x y z
N MET A 1 -36.77 8.37 -15.33
CA MET A 1 -36.11 9.69 -15.27
C MET A 1 -35.21 9.90 -16.49
N ILE A 2 -34.18 9.06 -16.70
CA ILE A 2 -33.25 9.10 -17.85
C ILE A 2 -33.96 9.36 -19.20
N ARG A 3 -34.94 8.52 -19.59
CA ARG A 3 -35.75 8.71 -20.82
C ARG A 3 -36.32 10.13 -20.99
N ARG A 4 -36.80 10.73 -19.91
CA ARG A 4 -37.42 12.07 -19.93
C ARG A 4 -36.38 13.15 -20.20
N GLU A 5 -35.20 13.03 -19.60
CA GLU A 5 -34.11 13.99 -19.80
C GLU A 5 -33.52 13.89 -21.22
N ILE A 6 -33.37 12.67 -21.76
CA ILE A 6 -32.96 12.45 -23.15
C ILE A 6 -33.98 13.07 -24.12
N ALA A 7 -35.27 12.84 -23.90
CA ALA A 7 -36.32 13.42 -24.71
C ALA A 7 -36.33 14.96 -24.64
N ALA A 8 -36.10 15.53 -23.45
CA ALA A 8 -35.98 16.97 -23.26
C ALA A 8 -34.76 17.58 -23.98
N ALA A 9 -33.69 16.80 -24.15
CA ALA A 9 -32.51 17.17 -24.95
C ALA A 9 -32.69 16.93 -26.46
N GLY A 10 -33.89 16.57 -26.92
CA GLY A 10 -34.16 16.31 -28.34
C GLY A 10 -33.54 15.01 -28.87
N GLY A 11 -33.20 14.06 -27.98
CA GLY A 11 -32.54 12.82 -28.36
C GLY A 11 -31.01 12.91 -28.47
N ASN A 12 -30.42 14.08 -28.16
CA ASN A 12 -28.97 14.24 -28.06
C ASN A 12 -28.38 13.40 -26.92
N GLU A 13 -27.06 13.26 -26.91
CA GLU A 13 -26.31 12.66 -25.82
C GLU A 13 -26.47 13.47 -24.52
N VAL A 14 -26.68 12.74 -23.44
CA VAL A 14 -26.82 13.24 -22.08
C VAL A 14 -26.04 12.30 -21.17
N SER A 15 -25.16 12.87 -20.37
CA SER A 15 -24.45 12.16 -19.31
C SER A 15 -25.26 12.23 -18.03
N PHE A 16 -25.28 11.14 -17.29
CA PHE A 16 -25.96 10.95 -16.04
C PHE A 16 -25.01 10.36 -15.00
N VAL A 17 -25.30 10.65 -13.74
CA VAL A 17 -24.75 9.91 -12.61
C VAL A 17 -25.90 9.25 -11.88
N ALA A 18 -25.74 7.97 -11.59
CA ALA A 18 -26.77 7.13 -11.02
C ALA A 18 -26.28 6.43 -9.75
N THR A 19 -27.17 6.31 -8.76
CA THR A 19 -26.93 5.46 -7.59
C THR A 19 -27.46 4.07 -7.87
N ILE A 20 -26.74 3.05 -7.44
CA ILE A 20 -27.15 1.65 -7.54
C ILE A 20 -27.45 1.06 -6.15
N ASP A 21 -28.32 0.05 -6.07
CA ASP A 21 -28.49 -0.74 -4.85
C ASP A 21 -27.54 -1.95 -4.81
N ALA A 22 -27.62 -2.72 -3.72
CA ALA A 22 -26.80 -3.92 -3.51
C ALA A 22 -27.05 -5.04 -4.55
N ALA A 23 -28.15 -4.98 -5.31
CA ALA A 23 -28.45 -5.90 -6.40
C ALA A 23 -27.97 -5.36 -7.77
N GLY A 24 -27.28 -4.21 -7.79
CA GLY A 24 -26.80 -3.56 -9.02
C GLY A 24 -27.89 -2.78 -9.76
N MET A 25 -29.06 -2.56 -9.16
CA MET A 25 -30.16 -1.88 -9.82
C MET A 25 -30.04 -0.36 -9.64
N VAL A 26 -30.21 0.39 -10.74
CA VAL A 26 -30.24 1.86 -10.70
C VAL A 26 -31.46 2.35 -9.91
N THR A 27 -31.22 2.97 -8.76
CA THR A 27 -32.27 3.50 -7.86
C THR A 27 -32.59 4.96 -8.10
N SER A 28 -31.59 5.74 -8.50
CA SER A 28 -31.76 7.15 -8.85
C SER A 28 -30.79 7.56 -9.94
N ALA A 29 -31.09 8.64 -10.66
CA ALA A 29 -30.19 9.21 -11.65
C ALA A 29 -30.38 10.73 -11.72
N ARG A 30 -29.30 11.45 -12.01
CA ARG A 30 -29.29 12.90 -12.29
C ARG A 30 -28.51 13.18 -13.57
N ALA A 31 -29.03 14.06 -14.42
CA ALA A 31 -28.32 14.50 -15.62
C ALA A 31 -27.20 15.48 -15.21
N VAL A 32 -25.98 15.24 -15.69
CA VAL A 32 -24.78 16.03 -15.35
C VAL A 32 -24.22 16.81 -16.53
N ALA A 33 -24.46 16.36 -17.76
CA ALA A 33 -24.09 17.09 -18.98
C ALA A 33 -25.08 16.79 -20.11
N ARG A 34 -25.27 17.76 -21.02
CA ARG A 34 -26.07 17.60 -22.25
C ARG A 34 -25.20 18.01 -23.43
N GLY A 35 -25.20 17.19 -24.47
CA GLY A 35 -24.33 17.30 -25.62
C GLY A 35 -25.08 17.44 -26.94
N THR A 36 -24.43 17.01 -28.00
CA THR A 36 -24.97 16.94 -29.36
C THR A 36 -25.40 15.49 -29.69
N LEU A 37 -25.73 15.21 -30.95
CA LEU A 37 -25.99 13.84 -31.40
C LEU A 37 -24.75 12.94 -31.39
N ASP A 38 -23.56 13.53 -31.38
CA ASP A 38 -22.29 12.82 -31.61
C ASP A 38 -21.34 12.86 -30.41
N ALA A 39 -21.62 13.71 -29.40
CA ALA A 39 -20.73 13.87 -28.25
C ALA A 39 -21.41 14.51 -27.04
N VAL A 40 -21.00 14.08 -25.85
CA VAL A 40 -21.28 14.72 -24.56
C VAL A 40 -20.02 14.78 -23.70
N LEU A 41 -19.97 15.76 -22.79
CA LEU A 41 -18.87 15.88 -21.84
C LEU A 41 -18.95 14.80 -20.76
N ALA A 42 -17.81 14.18 -20.50
CA ALA A 42 -17.53 13.39 -19.31
C ALA A 42 -16.73 14.26 -18.33
N LEU A 43 -17.40 14.85 -17.37
CA LEU A 43 -16.82 15.81 -16.43
C LEU A 43 -16.18 15.06 -15.25
N PRO A 44 -14.87 15.24 -14.97
CA PRO A 44 -14.24 14.68 -13.78
C PRO A 44 -14.89 15.20 -12.49
N GLY A 45 -14.99 14.34 -11.47
CA GLY A 45 -15.51 14.71 -10.14
C GLY A 45 -17.03 14.90 -10.05
N VAL A 46 -17.79 14.67 -11.13
CA VAL A 46 -19.26 14.73 -11.07
C VAL A 46 -19.90 13.46 -10.50
N ALA A 47 -19.18 12.34 -10.47
CA ALA A 47 -19.59 11.08 -9.89
C ALA A 47 -18.69 10.76 -8.68
N GLN A 48 -19.28 10.12 -7.67
CA GLN A 48 -18.59 9.66 -6.46
C GLN A 48 -18.32 8.15 -6.53
N PRO A 49 -17.29 7.64 -5.82
CA PRO A 49 -17.04 6.21 -5.72
C PRO A 49 -18.29 5.45 -5.29
N GLY A 50 -18.60 4.34 -5.95
CA GLY A 50 -19.84 3.58 -5.75
C GLY A 50 -21.04 4.06 -6.56
N GLU A 51 -20.91 5.11 -7.36
CA GLU A 51 -21.93 5.52 -8.34
C GLU A 51 -21.66 4.93 -9.74
N LEU A 52 -22.67 4.99 -10.61
CA LEU A 52 -22.61 4.58 -12.01
C LEU A 52 -22.71 5.81 -12.92
N PHE A 53 -21.69 6.05 -13.73
CA PHE A 53 -21.77 7.03 -14.81
C PHE A 53 -22.48 6.41 -16.02
N ILE A 54 -23.48 7.10 -16.56
CA ILE A 54 -24.27 6.60 -17.70
C ILE A 54 -24.32 7.69 -18.77
N HIS A 55 -24.06 7.37 -20.03
CA HIS A 55 -24.44 8.24 -21.15
C HIS A 55 -25.32 7.48 -22.15
N ASN A 56 -26.15 8.21 -22.92
CA ASN A 56 -26.93 7.58 -23.96
C ASN A 56 -26.24 7.63 -25.32
N HIS A 57 -26.40 6.57 -26.11
CA HIS A 57 -26.08 6.55 -27.53
C HIS A 57 -27.34 6.84 -28.37
N PRO A 58 -27.40 8.00 -29.07
CA PRO A 58 -28.58 8.38 -29.85
C PRO A 58 -28.90 7.43 -30.99
N SER A 59 -27.87 6.75 -31.51
CA SER A 59 -27.97 5.73 -32.54
C SER A 59 -28.70 4.45 -32.07
N GLY A 60 -28.78 4.21 -30.75
CA GLY A 60 -29.31 2.98 -30.17
C GLY A 60 -28.39 1.77 -30.25
N HIS A 61 -27.17 1.93 -30.80
CA HIS A 61 -26.10 0.93 -30.76
C HIS A 61 -25.29 1.13 -29.48
N LEU A 62 -25.26 0.12 -28.60
CA LEU A 62 -24.62 0.21 -27.28
C LEU A 62 -23.20 -0.36 -27.25
N GLU A 63 -22.59 -0.55 -28.42
CA GLU A 63 -21.20 -0.97 -28.51
C GLU A 63 -20.29 0.23 -28.13
N PRO A 64 -19.38 0.07 -27.15
CA PRO A 64 -18.53 1.16 -26.70
C PRO A 64 -17.49 1.52 -27.77
N SER A 65 -17.33 2.83 -28.01
CA SER A 65 -16.25 3.38 -28.82
C SER A 65 -14.91 3.37 -28.06
N GLY A 66 -13.81 3.66 -28.75
CA GLY A 66 -12.50 3.83 -28.09
C GLY A 66 -12.47 4.97 -27.07
N ALA A 67 -13.27 6.02 -27.28
CA ALA A 67 -13.43 7.10 -26.31
C ALA A 67 -14.15 6.60 -25.05
N ASP A 68 -15.20 5.80 -25.21
CA ASP A 68 -15.96 5.23 -24.09
C ASP A 68 -15.10 4.29 -23.26
N LEU A 69 -14.27 3.46 -23.90
CA LEU A 69 -13.33 2.58 -23.18
C LEU A 69 -12.29 3.40 -22.38
N SER A 70 -11.79 4.49 -22.97
CA SER A 70 -10.82 5.37 -22.30
C SER A 70 -11.44 6.10 -21.10
N ILE A 71 -12.69 6.53 -21.24
CA ILE A 71 -13.45 7.18 -20.17
C ILE A 71 -13.79 6.14 -19.07
N ALA A 72 -14.29 4.96 -19.45
CA ALA A 72 -14.64 3.89 -18.52
C ALA A 72 -13.45 3.47 -17.66
N ALA A 73 -12.25 3.33 -18.24
CA ALA A 73 -11.03 3.01 -17.47
C ALA A 73 -10.76 4.07 -16.40
N ARG A 74 -10.81 5.36 -16.78
CA ARG A 74 -10.56 6.47 -15.85
C ARG A 74 -11.61 6.55 -14.73
N PHE A 75 -12.89 6.37 -15.05
CA PHE A 75 -13.95 6.36 -14.03
C PHE A 75 -13.82 5.17 -13.09
N HIS A 76 -13.40 4.00 -13.59
CA HIS A 76 -13.17 2.84 -12.75
C HIS A 76 -12.04 3.05 -11.74
N ASP A 77 -10.97 3.74 -12.13
CA ASP A 77 -9.88 4.12 -11.21
C ASP A 77 -10.38 5.03 -10.09
N ASP A 78 -11.38 5.89 -10.37
CA ASP A 78 -12.09 6.71 -9.37
C ASP A 78 -13.15 5.93 -8.57
N GLY A 79 -13.25 4.61 -8.72
CA GLY A 79 -14.24 3.78 -8.02
C GLY A 79 -15.67 3.89 -8.59
N VAL A 80 -15.83 4.35 -9.83
CA VAL A 80 -17.12 4.62 -10.48
C VAL A 80 -17.34 3.64 -11.63
N GLY A 81 -18.55 3.08 -11.74
CA GLY A 81 -18.92 2.24 -12.90
C GLY A 81 -19.18 3.09 -14.15
N PHE A 82 -19.19 2.46 -15.32
CA PHE A 82 -19.54 3.13 -16.58
C PHE A 82 -20.51 2.29 -17.42
N ALA A 83 -21.59 2.91 -17.89
CA ALA A 83 -22.59 2.26 -18.73
C ALA A 83 -23.11 3.14 -19.87
N ILE A 84 -23.61 2.49 -20.91
CA ILE A 84 -24.19 3.09 -22.10
C ILE A 84 -25.66 2.69 -22.19
N VAL A 85 -26.55 3.66 -22.42
CA VAL A 85 -27.99 3.41 -22.51
C VAL A 85 -28.55 3.81 -23.87
N ASP A 86 -29.62 3.16 -24.35
CA ASP A 86 -30.32 3.65 -25.54
C ASP A 86 -31.24 4.84 -25.20
N ASN A 87 -31.62 5.65 -26.21
CA ASN A 87 -32.49 6.82 -26.01
C ASN A 87 -33.86 6.48 -25.40
N ALA A 88 -34.33 5.26 -25.62
CA ALA A 88 -35.55 4.74 -25.02
C ALA A 88 -35.38 4.36 -23.53
N ALA A 89 -34.15 4.35 -23.01
CA ALA A 89 -33.79 3.83 -21.69
C ALA A 89 -34.39 2.44 -21.43
N SER A 90 -34.40 1.60 -22.46
CA SER A 90 -34.88 0.21 -22.43
C SER A 90 -33.74 -0.79 -22.32
N ARG A 91 -32.54 -0.42 -22.75
CA ARG A 91 -31.35 -1.29 -22.70
C ARG A 91 -30.18 -0.49 -22.17
N LEU A 92 -29.48 -1.11 -21.21
CA LEU A 92 -28.27 -0.60 -20.58
C LEU A 92 -27.17 -1.62 -20.82
N TYR A 93 -26.04 -1.17 -21.34
CA TYR A 93 -24.82 -1.95 -21.49
C TYR A 93 -23.79 -1.44 -20.48
N VAL A 94 -23.44 -2.27 -19.50
CA VAL A 94 -22.42 -1.93 -18.51
C VAL A 94 -21.05 -2.24 -19.11
N VAL A 95 -20.23 -1.20 -19.32
CA VAL A 95 -18.87 -1.34 -19.85
C VAL A 95 -17.93 -1.78 -18.73
N VAL A 96 -18.08 -1.17 -17.55
CA VAL A 96 -17.42 -1.57 -16.32
C VAL A 96 -18.40 -1.45 -15.16
N GLU A 97 -18.49 -2.50 -14.36
CA GLU A 97 -19.35 -2.53 -13.17
C GLU A 97 -18.92 -1.47 -12.18
N VAL A 98 -19.86 -0.98 -11.36
CA VAL A 98 -19.49 -0.17 -10.21
C VAL A 98 -18.64 -1.04 -9.29
N PRO A 99 -17.40 -0.63 -8.97
CA PRO A 99 -16.58 -1.36 -8.01
C PRO A 99 -17.37 -1.52 -6.72
N ALA A 100 -17.55 -2.77 -6.27
CA ALA A 100 -18.25 -3.03 -5.04
C ALA A 100 -17.54 -2.26 -3.92
N ALA A 101 -18.26 -1.37 -3.24
CA ALA A 101 -17.74 -0.71 -2.05
C ALA A 101 -17.24 -1.81 -1.11
N THR A 102 -15.95 -1.80 -0.78
CA THR A 102 -15.37 -2.77 0.13
C THR A 102 -16.06 -2.56 1.47
N VAL A 103 -17.07 -3.39 1.76
CA VAL A 103 -17.76 -3.34 3.05
C VAL A 103 -16.74 -3.78 4.08
N ARG A 104 -16.23 -2.80 4.83
CA ARG A 104 -15.32 -3.07 5.93
C ARG A 104 -16.08 -3.85 7.00
N THR A 105 -15.52 -4.99 7.39
CA THR A 105 -15.99 -5.77 8.52
C THR A 105 -15.34 -5.19 9.78
N PRO A 106 -16.13 -4.60 10.71
CA PRO A 106 -15.60 -4.14 11.97
C PRO A 106 -14.96 -5.30 12.72
N ILE A 107 -13.83 -5.05 13.38
CA ILE A 107 -13.21 -6.03 14.29
C ILE A 107 -13.66 -5.74 15.71
N ASP A 108 -13.99 -6.78 16.49
CA ASP A 108 -14.45 -6.62 17.87
C ASP A 108 -13.25 -6.37 18.81
N PRO A 109 -13.24 -5.27 19.59
CA PRO A 109 -12.22 -5.05 20.60
C PRO A 109 -12.04 -6.24 21.56
N PHE A 110 -13.13 -6.92 21.94
CA PHE A 110 -13.09 -8.05 22.88
C PHE A 110 -12.35 -9.26 22.30
N ASP A 111 -12.51 -9.53 21.00
CA ASP A 111 -11.78 -10.60 20.32
C ASP A 111 -10.29 -10.27 20.27
N VAL A 112 -9.93 -9.03 19.92
CA VAL A 112 -8.54 -8.58 19.83
C VAL A 112 -7.83 -8.61 21.19
N ILE A 113 -8.47 -8.13 22.26
CA ILE A 113 -7.87 -8.18 23.60
C ILE A 113 -7.74 -9.62 24.11
N ALA A 114 -8.63 -10.54 23.69
CA ALA A 114 -8.53 -11.95 24.04
C ALA A 114 -7.31 -12.62 23.40
N LEU A 115 -6.87 -12.18 22.22
CA LEU A 115 -5.61 -12.62 21.60
C LEU A 115 -4.39 -12.30 22.48
N LEU A 116 -4.46 -11.16 23.18
CA LEU A 116 -3.46 -10.64 24.13
C LEU A 116 -3.78 -11.00 25.60
N GLY A 117 -4.77 -11.84 25.88
CA GLY A 117 -5.06 -12.26 27.25
C GLY A 117 -4.06 -13.30 27.76
N GLU A 118 -4.00 -13.50 29.08
CA GLU A 118 -3.17 -14.51 29.75
C GLU A 118 -3.31 -15.93 29.16
N GLY A 119 -4.52 -16.31 28.70
CA GLY A 119 -4.80 -17.59 28.04
C GLY A 119 -4.77 -17.56 26.50
N GLY A 120 -4.47 -16.41 25.92
CA GLY A 120 -4.52 -16.14 24.49
C GLY A 120 -3.42 -16.85 23.68
N PRO A 121 -3.56 -16.91 22.35
CA PRO A 121 -2.55 -17.47 21.46
C PRO A 121 -1.18 -16.81 21.61
N VAL A 122 -1.13 -15.48 21.80
CA VAL A 122 0.14 -14.74 21.95
C VAL A 122 0.86 -15.16 23.23
N ALA A 123 0.13 -15.27 24.34
CA ALA A 123 0.69 -15.71 25.62
C ALA A 123 1.28 -17.13 25.54
N LYS A 124 0.55 -18.06 24.91
CA LYS A 124 0.98 -19.44 24.68
C LYS A 124 2.25 -19.52 23.83
N ALA A 125 2.37 -18.69 22.80
CA ALA A 125 3.54 -18.68 21.92
C ALA A 125 4.80 -18.09 22.58
N LEU A 126 4.64 -17.16 23.53
CA LEU A 126 5.75 -16.51 24.25
C LEU A 126 6.29 -17.35 25.42
N GLY A 127 5.45 -18.14 26.09
CA GLY A 127 5.81 -18.98 27.24
C GLY A 127 6.10 -18.23 28.56
N GLY A 128 6.54 -16.97 28.49
CA GLY A 128 6.79 -16.08 29.63
C GLY A 128 6.03 -14.76 29.53
N TYR A 129 4.78 -14.82 29.08
CA TYR A 129 3.93 -13.64 28.91
C TYR A 129 3.45 -13.10 30.26
N GLU A 130 3.63 -11.80 30.47
CA GLU A 130 3.02 -11.09 31.60
C GLU A 130 1.81 -10.33 31.07
N ASP A 131 0.65 -10.67 31.64
CA ASP A 131 -0.63 -10.07 31.30
C ASP A 131 -0.70 -8.62 31.81
N ARG A 132 -0.80 -7.65 30.88
CA ARG A 132 -0.80 -6.22 31.22
C ARG A 132 -2.08 -5.57 30.71
N GLN A 133 -2.89 -5.04 31.63
CA GLN A 133 -4.14 -4.34 31.29
C GLN A 133 -3.88 -3.17 30.33
N SER A 134 -2.82 -2.38 30.54
CA SER A 134 -2.46 -1.26 29.68
C SER A 134 -2.15 -1.67 28.23
N GLN A 135 -1.65 -2.88 28.01
CA GLN A 135 -1.42 -3.42 26.67
C GLN A 135 -2.73 -3.71 25.95
N ARG A 136 -3.71 -4.29 26.66
CA ARG A 136 -5.04 -4.58 26.13
C ARG A 136 -5.83 -3.30 25.88
N ASP A 137 -5.75 -2.34 26.80
CA ASP A 137 -6.41 -1.04 26.64
C ASP A 137 -5.89 -0.34 25.38
N LEU A 138 -4.56 -0.33 25.19
CA LEU A 138 -3.93 0.24 23.99
C LEU A 138 -4.41 -0.44 22.70
N ALA A 139 -4.53 -1.78 22.71
CA ALA A 139 -5.04 -2.53 21.57
C ALA A 139 -6.53 -2.23 21.29
N ALA A 140 -7.36 -2.10 22.33
CA ALA A 140 -8.77 -1.76 22.20
C ALA A 140 -8.97 -0.37 21.58
N TYR A 141 -8.24 0.65 22.06
CA TYR A 141 -8.30 1.99 21.45
C TYR A 141 -7.89 1.98 19.98
N LEU A 142 -6.89 1.17 19.61
CA LEU A 142 -6.49 1.02 18.21
C LEU A 142 -7.58 0.36 17.36
N VAL A 143 -8.28 -0.64 17.90
CA VAL A 143 -9.43 -1.26 17.22
C VAL A 143 -10.51 -0.22 16.93
N ASP A 144 -10.85 0.63 17.90
CA ASP A 144 -11.84 1.69 17.69
C ASP A 144 -11.40 2.61 16.55
N ALA A 145 -10.13 3.02 16.50
CA ALA A 145 -9.59 3.82 15.40
C ALA A 145 -9.57 3.10 14.04
N TYR A 146 -9.37 1.78 14.00
CA TYR A 146 -9.51 1.00 12.76
C TYR A 146 -10.94 1.01 12.24
N ASN A 147 -11.91 0.79 13.14
CA ASN A 147 -13.33 0.73 12.83
C ASN A 147 -13.91 2.10 12.44
N GLU A 148 -13.62 3.13 13.22
CA GLU A 148 -14.18 4.48 13.08
C GLU A 148 -13.38 5.37 12.12
N GLY A 149 -12.09 5.07 11.93
CA GLY A 149 -11.15 5.93 11.21
C GLY A 149 -10.70 7.13 12.05
N GLY A 150 -9.98 8.05 11.40
CA GLY A 150 -9.44 9.24 12.04
C GLY A 150 -7.99 9.10 12.52
N VAL A 151 -7.56 10.03 13.37
CA VAL A 151 -6.20 10.09 13.93
C VAL A 151 -6.28 9.85 15.43
N LEU A 152 -5.55 8.84 15.90
CA LEU A 152 -5.44 8.49 17.30
C LEU A 152 -3.98 8.66 17.76
N MET A 153 -3.80 9.39 18.86
CA MET A 153 -2.49 9.59 19.49
C MET A 153 -2.53 9.00 20.89
N LEU A 154 -1.63 8.06 21.16
CA LEU A 154 -1.55 7.32 22.41
C LEU A 154 -0.14 7.43 22.97
N GLU A 155 -0.02 7.78 24.24
CA GLU A 155 1.23 7.66 24.98
C GLU A 155 1.22 6.35 25.77
N ALA A 156 2.26 5.54 25.59
CA ALA A 156 2.41 4.29 26.32
C ALA A 156 3.82 4.19 26.91
N GLY A 157 3.88 3.82 28.19
CA GLY A 157 5.13 3.61 28.90
C GLY A 157 6.00 2.52 28.25
N THR A 158 7.30 2.58 28.53
CA THR A 158 8.22 1.51 28.14
C THR A 158 7.85 0.20 28.82
N GLY A 159 8.09 -0.93 28.15
CA GLY A 159 7.80 -2.26 28.72
C GLY A 159 6.32 -2.67 28.73
N VAL A 160 5.39 -1.81 28.31
CA VAL A 160 3.95 -2.11 28.21
C VAL A 160 3.64 -3.18 27.14
N GLY A 161 4.58 -3.46 26.23
CA GLY A 161 4.35 -4.36 25.10
C GLY A 161 3.66 -3.67 23.92
N LYS A 162 4.01 -2.40 23.68
CA LYS A 162 3.48 -1.53 22.61
C LYS A 162 3.45 -2.22 21.25
N SER A 163 4.54 -2.90 20.88
CA SER A 163 4.64 -3.62 19.60
C SER A 163 3.48 -4.57 19.37
N PHE A 164 3.18 -5.47 20.31
CA PHE A 164 2.04 -6.38 20.16
C PHE A 164 0.70 -5.66 20.24
N ALA A 165 0.58 -4.63 21.07
CA ALA A 165 -0.65 -3.87 21.18
C ALA A 165 -1.06 -3.21 19.86
N TYR A 166 -0.10 -2.81 19.01
CA TYR A 166 -0.41 -2.25 17.70
C TYR A 166 -0.35 -3.26 16.54
N LEU A 167 0.48 -4.30 16.63
CA LEU A 167 0.58 -5.31 15.58
C LEU A 167 -0.61 -6.28 15.57
N VAL A 168 -1.13 -6.67 16.73
CA VAL A 168 -2.27 -7.59 16.81
C VAL A 168 -3.53 -7.01 16.17
N PRO A 169 -3.98 -5.78 16.46
CA PRO A 169 -5.13 -5.19 15.76
C PRO A 169 -4.84 -4.98 14.27
N ALA A 170 -3.60 -4.63 13.87
CA ALA A 170 -3.24 -4.50 12.46
C ALA A 170 -3.40 -5.82 11.69
N LEU A 171 -2.97 -6.94 12.29
CA LEU A 171 -3.11 -8.28 11.70
C LEU A 171 -4.57 -8.76 11.71
N ALA A 172 -5.33 -8.46 12.77
CA ALA A 172 -6.76 -8.77 12.84
C ALA A 172 -7.54 -8.00 11.77
N TRP A 173 -7.22 -6.72 11.56
CA TRP A 173 -7.79 -5.90 10.50
C TRP A 173 -7.48 -6.47 9.11
N ALA A 174 -6.22 -6.81 8.86
CA ALA A 174 -5.82 -7.39 7.57
C ALA A 174 -6.53 -8.72 7.29
N ARG A 175 -6.71 -9.58 8.30
CA ARG A 175 -7.49 -10.81 8.17
C ARG A 175 -8.95 -10.55 7.80
N ALA A 176 -9.60 -9.61 8.48
CA ALA A 176 -11.02 -9.31 8.27
C ALA A 176 -11.31 -8.55 6.97
N ASN A 177 -10.41 -7.66 6.55
CA ASN A 177 -10.65 -6.67 5.50
C ASN A 177 -9.74 -6.79 4.28
N ARG A 178 -8.72 -7.66 4.32
CA ARG A 178 -7.65 -7.75 3.29
C ARG A 178 -6.99 -6.41 3.00
N GLU A 179 -6.91 -5.57 4.03
CA GLU A 179 -6.38 -4.22 3.96
C GLU A 179 -5.09 -4.14 4.76
N ARG A 180 -4.00 -3.72 4.10
CA ARG A 180 -2.68 -3.67 4.73
C ARG A 180 -2.52 -2.51 5.68
N THR A 181 -1.65 -2.69 6.65
CA THR A 181 -1.19 -1.63 7.55
C THR A 181 0.30 -1.35 7.35
N VAL A 182 0.65 -0.09 7.15
CA VAL A 182 2.06 0.36 7.22
C VAL A 182 2.41 0.69 8.66
N VAL A 183 3.52 0.15 9.15
CA VAL A 183 4.09 0.47 10.46
C VAL A 183 5.42 1.18 10.23
N SER A 184 5.49 2.44 10.64
CA SER A 184 6.72 3.23 10.59
C SER A 184 7.33 3.35 11.98
N THR A 185 8.64 3.11 12.11
CA THR A 185 9.40 3.30 13.35
C THR A 185 10.67 4.11 13.10
N ASN A 186 11.35 4.56 14.14
CA ASN A 186 12.46 5.49 13.99
C ASN A 186 13.70 4.86 13.33
N THR A 187 14.16 3.71 13.83
CA THR A 187 15.46 3.13 13.44
C THR A 187 15.35 1.80 12.70
N ILE A 188 16.38 1.44 11.92
CA ILE A 188 16.46 0.13 11.25
C ILE A 188 16.48 -1.01 12.28
N ASN A 189 17.18 -0.84 13.40
CA ASN A 189 17.24 -1.85 14.46
C ASN A 189 15.86 -2.14 15.07
N LEU A 190 15.03 -1.11 15.26
CA LEU A 190 13.64 -1.30 15.72
C LEU A 190 12.80 -2.05 14.68
N GLN A 191 12.96 -1.72 13.39
CA GLN A 191 12.28 -2.47 12.33
C GLN A 191 12.69 -3.95 12.33
N GLU A 192 13.98 -4.23 12.48
CA GLU A 192 14.53 -5.59 12.53
C GLU A 192 14.07 -6.35 13.77
N GLN A 193 13.91 -5.68 14.91
CA GLN A 193 13.28 -6.29 16.08
C GLN A 193 11.84 -6.72 15.77
N LEU A 194 11.06 -5.85 15.11
CA LEU A 194 9.67 -6.17 14.75
C LEU A 194 9.61 -7.37 13.79
N VAL A 195 10.42 -7.37 12.73
CA VAL A 195 10.35 -8.44 11.71
C VAL A 195 11.14 -9.70 12.04
N GLY A 196 12.13 -9.61 12.94
CA GLY A 196 13.00 -10.71 13.35
C GLY A 196 12.52 -11.44 14.61
N LYS A 197 11.67 -10.80 15.42
CA LYS A 197 11.16 -11.39 16.68
C LYS A 197 9.64 -11.31 16.79
N ASP A 198 9.08 -10.10 16.75
CA ASP A 198 7.68 -9.88 17.15
C ASP A 198 6.68 -10.44 16.11
N LEU A 199 6.81 -10.05 14.84
CA LEU A 199 5.98 -10.53 13.73
C LEU A 199 6.12 -12.03 13.45
N PRO A 200 7.33 -12.65 13.47
CA PRO A 200 7.45 -14.11 13.38
C PRO A 200 6.71 -14.85 14.51
N LEU A 201 6.70 -14.28 15.72
CA LEU A 201 5.95 -14.83 16.83
C LEU A 201 4.46 -14.71 16.59
N LEU A 202 3.97 -13.52 16.21
CA LEU A 202 2.56 -13.28 15.92
C LEU A 202 2.06 -14.13 14.73
N ARG A 203 2.88 -14.33 13.71
CA ARG A 203 2.57 -15.23 12.58
C ARG A 203 2.31 -16.65 13.04
N ARG A 204 3.10 -17.17 13.98
CA ARG A 204 2.89 -18.52 14.56
C ARG A 204 1.72 -18.56 15.53
N ALA A 205 1.50 -17.49 16.29
CA ALA A 205 0.46 -17.43 17.30
C ALA A 205 -0.94 -17.27 16.69
N LEU A 206 -1.06 -16.42 15.67
CA LEU A 206 -2.34 -15.99 15.09
C LEU A 206 -2.67 -16.66 13.75
N GLY A 207 -1.73 -17.41 13.18
CA GLY A 207 -1.94 -18.14 11.94
C GLY A 207 -2.73 -19.43 12.15
N ASP A 208 -3.65 -19.71 11.24
CA ASP A 208 -4.43 -20.94 11.18
C ASP A 208 -4.56 -21.45 9.73
N ASP A 209 -5.40 -22.46 9.51
CA ASP A 209 -5.62 -23.06 8.18
C ASP A 209 -6.29 -22.10 7.18
N GLU A 210 -6.97 -21.05 7.66
CA GLU A 210 -7.68 -20.08 6.83
C GLU A 210 -6.76 -18.92 6.42
N HIS A 211 -6.01 -18.36 7.38
CA HIS A 211 -5.13 -17.22 7.12
C HIS A 211 -3.84 -17.29 7.94
N VAL A 212 -2.71 -17.09 7.27
CA VAL A 212 -1.41 -16.97 7.92
C VAL A 212 -0.91 -15.53 7.77
N PRO A 213 -0.73 -14.78 8.87
CA PRO A 213 -0.22 -13.41 8.83
C PRO A 213 1.04 -13.27 7.99
N THR A 214 1.02 -12.32 7.06
CA THR A 214 2.15 -11.97 6.20
C THR A 214 2.70 -10.60 6.57
N TYR A 215 4.02 -10.45 6.44
CA TYR A 215 4.67 -9.18 6.74
C TYR A 215 5.90 -9.00 5.86
N ALA A 216 6.31 -7.74 5.67
CA ALA A 216 7.52 -7.41 4.93
C ALA A 216 8.25 -6.22 5.55
N LEU A 217 9.58 -6.28 5.52
CA LEU A 217 10.44 -5.13 5.79
C LEU A 217 10.78 -4.44 4.47
N LEU A 218 10.53 -3.14 4.39
CA LEU A 218 10.91 -2.33 3.24
C LEU A 218 11.86 -1.20 3.68
N LYS A 219 13.09 -1.24 3.17
CA LYS A 219 14.16 -0.28 3.46
C LYS A 219 14.36 0.67 2.27
N GLY A 220 15.13 1.74 2.48
CA GLY A 220 15.59 2.61 1.38
C GLY A 220 16.53 1.86 0.42
N TRP A 221 16.59 2.28 -0.84
CA TRP A 221 17.36 1.60 -1.92
C TRP A 221 18.82 1.31 -1.54
N ARG A 222 19.51 2.28 -0.94
CA ARG A 222 20.90 2.14 -0.48
C ARG A 222 21.13 1.07 0.58
N ASN A 223 20.06 0.48 1.16
CA ASN A 223 20.21 -0.65 2.09
C ASN A 223 20.25 -2.00 1.39
N TYR A 224 20.14 -2.04 0.05
CA TYR A 224 20.16 -3.26 -0.74
C TYR A 224 21.35 -3.28 -1.68
N LEU A 225 21.97 -4.44 -1.82
CA LEU A 225 22.97 -4.73 -2.84
C LEU A 225 22.34 -4.68 -4.25
N CYS A 226 23.04 -4.09 -5.22
CA CYS A 226 22.69 -4.15 -6.63
C CYS A 226 23.61 -5.13 -7.37
N LEU A 227 23.07 -6.27 -7.79
CA LEU A 227 23.83 -7.31 -8.51
C LEU A 227 24.50 -6.77 -9.79
N ALA A 228 23.82 -5.90 -10.54
CA ALA A 228 24.41 -5.31 -11.75
C ALA A 228 25.60 -4.39 -11.45
N ARG A 229 25.56 -3.65 -10.33
CA ARG A 229 26.67 -2.79 -9.92
C ARG A 229 27.82 -3.62 -9.34
N LEU A 230 27.51 -4.68 -8.61
CA LEU A 230 28.50 -5.65 -8.12
C LEU A 230 29.27 -6.30 -9.29
N ASP A 231 28.57 -6.75 -10.34
CA ASP A 231 29.18 -7.30 -11.56
C ASP A 231 30.07 -6.25 -12.25
N GLY A 232 29.61 -4.99 -12.29
CA GLY A 232 30.38 -3.87 -12.82
C GLY A 232 31.67 -3.58 -12.04
N ALA A 233 31.58 -3.51 -10.71
CA ALA A 233 32.71 -3.25 -9.82
C ALA A 233 33.73 -4.39 -9.87
N THR A 234 33.26 -5.64 -9.88
CA THR A 234 34.12 -6.82 -9.97
C THR A 234 34.73 -7.02 -11.36
N GLY A 235 34.08 -6.58 -12.44
CA GLY A 235 34.61 -6.71 -13.80
C GLY A 235 35.55 -5.57 -14.23
N SER A 236 35.30 -4.34 -13.77
CA SER A 236 35.92 -3.13 -14.33
C SER A 236 36.97 -2.48 -13.42
N GLN A 237 36.89 -2.69 -12.10
CA GLN A 237 37.63 -1.88 -11.12
C GLN A 237 38.67 -2.66 -10.28
N GLN A 238 38.86 -3.96 -10.51
CA GLN A 238 39.79 -4.76 -9.68
C GLN A 238 41.24 -4.22 -9.65
N SER A 239 41.71 -3.61 -10.75
CA SER A 239 43.10 -3.15 -10.86
C SER A 239 43.36 -1.75 -10.31
N LEU A 240 42.32 -1.01 -9.91
CA LEU A 240 42.42 0.38 -9.44
C LEU A 240 42.12 0.55 -7.94
N LEU A 241 41.57 -0.49 -7.30
CA LEU A 241 41.26 -0.47 -5.87
C LEU A 241 42.49 -0.79 -5.03
N GLU A 242 42.57 -0.16 -3.86
CA GLU A 242 43.53 -0.52 -2.82
C GLU A 242 43.25 -1.98 -2.35
N PRO A 243 44.28 -2.74 -1.93
CA PRO A 243 44.12 -4.15 -1.58
C PRO A 243 43.01 -4.44 -0.57
N ASP A 244 42.84 -3.58 0.43
CA ASP A 244 41.83 -3.73 1.47
C ASP A 244 40.40 -3.57 0.90
N LYS A 245 40.19 -2.60 0.02
CA LYS A 245 38.89 -2.37 -0.66
C LYS A 245 38.55 -3.49 -1.64
N LEU A 246 39.56 -4.04 -2.31
CA LEU A 246 39.38 -5.20 -3.18
C LEU A 246 38.92 -6.41 -2.35
N GLN A 247 39.48 -6.61 -1.16
CA GLN A 247 39.06 -7.69 -0.27
C GLN A 247 37.60 -7.51 0.18
N GLU A 248 37.19 -6.31 0.59
CA GLU A 248 35.78 -6.02 0.92
C GLU A 248 34.84 -6.34 -0.25
N LEU A 249 35.20 -5.97 -1.48
CA LEU A 249 34.41 -6.25 -2.67
C LEU A 249 34.28 -7.76 -2.94
N LEU A 250 35.37 -8.51 -2.76
CA LEU A 250 35.36 -9.97 -2.91
C LEU A 250 34.49 -10.64 -1.83
N ASP A 251 34.55 -10.14 -0.60
CA ASP A 251 33.73 -10.63 0.51
C ASP A 251 32.23 -10.39 0.24
N ILE A 252 31.87 -9.20 -0.24
CA ILE A 252 30.49 -8.88 -0.68
C ILE A 252 30.08 -9.81 -1.82
N THR A 253 30.97 -10.09 -2.77
CA THR A 253 30.69 -10.99 -3.90
C THR A 253 30.39 -12.42 -3.44
N ALA A 254 31.18 -12.95 -2.51
CA ALA A 254 30.96 -14.26 -1.92
C ALA A 254 29.65 -14.31 -1.11
N TRP A 255 29.34 -13.24 -0.36
CA TRP A 255 28.11 -13.11 0.39
C TRP A 255 26.86 -13.01 -0.50
N ALA A 256 26.94 -12.29 -1.63
CA ALA A 256 25.84 -12.09 -2.56
C ALA A 256 25.28 -13.39 -3.14
N ALA A 257 26.08 -14.46 -3.18
CA ALA A 257 25.65 -15.78 -3.63
C ALA A 257 24.74 -16.51 -2.61
N HIS A 258 24.76 -16.10 -1.34
CA HIS A 258 24.10 -16.82 -0.23
C HIS A 258 23.07 -15.98 0.52
N THR A 259 23.10 -14.65 0.38
CA THR A 259 22.14 -13.76 1.03
C THR A 259 20.71 -13.97 0.54
N GLY A 260 19.74 -13.90 1.47
CA GLY A 260 18.33 -14.11 1.17
C GLY A 260 17.61 -12.84 0.68
N ASP A 261 18.08 -11.66 1.08
CA ASP A 261 17.40 -10.40 0.78
C ASP A 261 18.34 -9.26 0.35
N GLY A 262 19.66 -9.49 0.32
CA GLY A 262 20.66 -8.51 -0.10
C GLY A 262 20.76 -7.27 0.79
N SER A 263 20.28 -7.35 2.03
CA SER A 263 20.31 -6.27 3.02
C SER A 263 21.74 -6.00 3.53
N LEU A 264 22.12 -4.71 3.62
CA LEU A 264 23.38 -4.29 4.23
C LEU A 264 23.51 -4.79 5.68
N ALA A 265 22.40 -4.87 6.42
CA ALA A 265 22.40 -5.33 7.81
C ALA A 265 22.69 -6.84 7.95
N ASP A 266 22.54 -7.60 6.86
CA ASP A 266 22.75 -9.06 6.83
C ASP A 266 24.20 -9.41 6.44
N LEU A 267 25.04 -8.40 6.15
CA LEU A 267 26.47 -8.59 5.94
C LEU A 267 27.16 -8.87 7.29
N PRO A 268 27.92 -9.98 7.42
CA PRO A 268 28.61 -10.32 8.67
C PRO A 268 29.60 -9.25 9.14
N THR A 269 30.26 -8.60 8.18
CA THR A 269 31.17 -7.48 8.41
C THR A 269 30.70 -6.32 7.54
N PRO A 270 30.34 -5.17 8.13
CA PRO A 270 29.91 -4.01 7.35
C PRO A 270 31.10 -3.47 6.54
N PRO A 271 30.95 -3.30 5.22
CA PRO A 271 31.99 -2.70 4.38
C PRO A 271 32.12 -1.20 4.66
N THR A 272 33.20 -0.61 4.16
CA THR A 272 33.36 0.84 4.12
C THR A 272 32.27 1.49 3.26
N SER A 273 31.93 2.75 3.58
CA SER A 273 30.92 3.50 2.82
C SER A 273 31.29 3.64 1.35
N GLU A 274 32.58 3.82 1.05
CA GLU A 274 33.10 3.92 -0.31
C GLU A 274 32.84 2.64 -1.12
N VAL A 275 33.16 1.46 -0.57
CA VAL A 275 32.90 0.18 -1.25
C VAL A 275 31.41 -0.07 -1.38
N TRP A 276 30.62 0.26 -0.36
CA TRP A 276 29.17 0.06 -0.42
C TRP A 276 28.49 0.99 -1.41
N ASP A 277 28.91 2.25 -1.52
CA ASP A 277 28.36 3.20 -2.47
C ASP A 277 28.59 2.76 -3.93
N GLU A 278 29.67 2.02 -4.23
CA GLU A 278 29.91 1.45 -5.55
C GLU A 278 28.93 0.32 -5.92
N VAL A 279 28.47 -0.48 -4.95
CA VAL A 279 27.68 -1.70 -5.20
C VAL A 279 26.22 -1.61 -4.78
N SER A 280 25.84 -0.63 -3.96
CA SER A 280 24.48 -0.47 -3.45
C SER A 280 23.49 0.01 -4.51
N ALA A 281 22.21 -0.31 -4.32
CA ALA A 281 21.18 0.08 -5.26
C ALA A 281 20.87 1.58 -5.20
N GLU A 282 20.79 2.20 -6.39
CA GLU A 282 20.41 3.60 -6.57
C GLU A 282 19.25 3.72 -7.56
N PRO A 283 18.19 4.47 -7.23
CA PRO A 283 17.00 4.56 -8.07
C PRO A 283 17.28 5.20 -9.44
N ASP A 284 18.17 6.19 -9.49
CA ASP A 284 18.48 6.94 -10.72
C ASP A 284 19.33 6.15 -11.71
N LEU A 285 20.16 5.22 -11.21
CA LEU A 285 20.99 4.34 -12.03
C LEU A 285 20.30 3.02 -12.39
N CYS A 286 19.09 2.78 -11.87
CA CYS A 286 18.39 1.51 -12.05
C CYS A 286 17.66 1.43 -13.40
N SER A 287 18.03 0.45 -14.21
CA SER A 287 17.37 0.13 -15.49
C SER A 287 16.03 -0.62 -15.33
N ARG A 288 15.64 -0.93 -14.09
CA ARG A 288 14.36 -1.56 -13.70
C ARG A 288 14.11 -2.85 -14.48
N VAL A 289 13.03 -2.93 -15.26
CA VAL A 289 12.62 -4.12 -16.03
C VAL A 289 13.66 -4.51 -17.10
N ARG A 290 14.51 -3.57 -17.55
CA ARG A 290 15.59 -3.86 -18.50
C ARG A 290 16.86 -4.40 -17.83
N CYS A 291 16.88 -4.53 -16.50
CA CYS A 291 18.03 -5.04 -15.78
C CYS A 291 18.21 -6.54 -16.02
N PRO A 292 19.41 -7.03 -16.39
CA PRO A 292 19.68 -8.46 -16.55
C PRO A 292 19.41 -9.29 -15.29
N HIS A 293 19.45 -8.66 -14.10
CA HIS A 293 19.23 -9.32 -12.81
C HIS A 293 17.83 -9.07 -12.24
N PHE A 294 16.87 -8.55 -13.01
CA PHE A 294 15.57 -8.11 -12.49
C PHE A 294 14.84 -9.18 -11.65
N ASP A 295 14.87 -10.44 -12.08
CA ASP A 295 14.19 -11.54 -11.37
C ASP A 295 14.82 -11.87 -10.01
N ARG A 296 16.14 -11.67 -9.90
CA ARG A 296 16.93 -11.88 -8.68
C ARG A 296 17.22 -10.58 -7.93
N CYS A 297 16.60 -9.47 -8.34
CA CYS A 297 16.89 -8.16 -7.76
C CYS A 297 16.27 -8.00 -6.37
N PHE A 298 17.13 -7.85 -5.37
CA PHE A 298 16.74 -7.71 -3.97
C PHE A 298 15.75 -6.56 -3.71
N VAL A 299 15.96 -5.39 -4.31
CA VAL A 299 15.04 -4.24 -4.18
C VAL A 299 13.63 -4.59 -4.68
N PHE A 300 13.52 -5.18 -5.88
CA PHE A 300 12.22 -5.51 -6.46
C PHE A 300 11.57 -6.71 -5.78
N GLN A 301 12.35 -7.67 -5.29
CA GLN A 301 11.82 -8.76 -4.45
C GLN A 301 11.24 -8.21 -3.14
N ALA A 302 11.95 -7.31 -2.44
CA ALA A 302 11.45 -6.66 -1.23
C ALA A 302 10.15 -5.88 -1.50
N ARG A 303 10.09 -5.11 -2.59
CA ARG A 303 8.88 -4.38 -3.01
C ARG A 303 7.70 -5.30 -3.34
N ARG A 304 7.94 -6.42 -4.04
CA ARG A 304 6.89 -7.43 -4.33
C ARG A 304 6.36 -8.07 -3.05
N ARG A 305 7.25 -8.44 -2.11
CA ARG A 305 6.86 -8.95 -0.79
C ARG A 305 6.01 -7.94 -0.02
N ALA A 306 6.43 -6.66 -0.01
CA ALA A 306 5.68 -5.59 0.64
C ALA A 306 4.28 -5.36 0.02
N ALA A 307 4.14 -5.46 -1.30
CA ALA A 307 2.85 -5.32 -1.96
C ALA A 307 1.85 -6.44 -1.60
N GLN A 308 2.33 -7.60 -1.16
CA GLN A 308 1.52 -8.76 -0.80
C GLN A 308 1.36 -8.94 0.72
N ALA A 309 2.00 -8.09 1.52
CA ALA A 309 2.02 -8.24 2.97
C ALA A 309 0.81 -7.58 3.65
N ASP A 310 0.33 -8.22 4.71
CA ASP A 310 -0.68 -7.67 5.63
C ASP A 310 -0.12 -6.47 6.41
N VAL A 311 1.14 -6.58 6.83
CA VAL A 311 1.87 -5.51 7.53
C VAL A 311 3.19 -5.20 6.82
N VAL A 312 3.41 -3.92 6.49
CA VAL A 312 4.67 -3.44 5.92
C VAL A 312 5.39 -2.57 6.94
N VAL A 313 6.59 -2.97 7.34
CA VAL A 313 7.41 -2.24 8.30
C VAL A 313 8.43 -1.37 7.54
N VAL A 314 8.53 -0.10 7.92
CA VAL A 314 9.42 0.92 7.31
C VAL A 314 10.03 1.84 8.36
N ASN A 315 11.05 2.65 8.01
CA ASN A 315 11.44 3.79 8.85
C ASN A 315 10.63 5.05 8.53
N HIS A 316 10.70 6.03 9.44
CA HIS A 316 10.16 7.36 9.24
C HIS A 316 10.72 8.05 7.98
N HIS A 317 12.01 7.86 7.66
CA HIS A 317 12.62 8.46 6.47
C HIS A 317 11.97 7.98 5.17
N LEU A 318 11.76 6.67 5.03
CA LEU A 318 11.11 6.09 3.85
C LEU A 318 9.63 6.49 3.79
N LEU A 319 8.94 6.54 4.93
CA LEU A 319 7.58 7.06 5.01
C LEU A 319 7.52 8.52 4.54
N ALA A 320 8.39 9.39 5.03
CA ALA A 320 8.42 10.80 4.63
C ALA A 320 8.74 10.98 3.14
N ALA A 321 9.66 10.17 2.59
CA ALA A 321 9.93 10.15 1.16
C ALA A 321 8.71 9.71 0.33
N ASP A 322 7.95 8.71 0.81
CA ASP A 322 6.71 8.28 0.17
C ASP A 322 5.65 9.38 0.17
N LEU A 323 5.42 10.01 1.33
CA LEU A 323 4.48 11.12 1.48
C LEU A 323 4.83 12.30 0.57
N ALA A 324 6.11 12.63 0.43
CA ALA A 324 6.58 13.68 -0.48
C ALA A 324 6.25 13.37 -1.94
N VAL A 325 6.43 12.11 -2.38
CA VAL A 325 6.09 11.67 -3.74
C VAL A 325 4.58 11.73 -3.96
N ARG A 326 3.78 11.17 -3.04
CA ARG A 326 2.31 11.18 -3.12
C ARG A 326 1.74 12.59 -3.18
N GLN A 327 2.27 13.50 -2.36
CA GLN A 327 1.87 14.91 -2.35
C GLN A 327 2.24 15.61 -3.66
N ALA A 328 3.42 15.33 -4.23
CA ALA A 328 3.83 15.94 -5.50
C ALA A 328 3.02 15.44 -6.70
N SER A 329 2.53 14.20 -6.66
CA SER A 329 1.71 13.59 -7.73
C SER A 329 0.21 13.71 -7.52
N ASP A 330 -0.25 14.24 -6.38
CA ASP A 330 -1.66 14.24 -5.94
C ASP A 330 -2.33 12.87 -6.05
N ASN A 331 -1.58 11.82 -5.70
CA ASN A 331 -1.99 10.43 -5.87
C ASN A 331 -1.78 9.65 -4.57
N TRP A 332 -2.87 9.53 -3.81
CA TRP A 332 -2.88 8.92 -2.48
C TRP A 332 -3.30 7.45 -2.51
N ASP A 333 -4.03 7.03 -3.55
CA ASP A 333 -4.64 5.70 -3.64
C ASP A 333 -3.77 4.69 -4.38
N GLU A 334 -2.77 5.13 -5.15
CA GLU A 334 -1.87 4.22 -5.86
C GLU A 334 -0.57 3.91 -5.10
N ALA A 335 0.23 3.01 -5.66
CA ALA A 335 1.56 2.71 -5.14
C ALA A 335 2.55 3.82 -5.54
N ALA A 336 3.36 4.27 -4.59
CA ALA A 336 4.44 5.22 -4.81
C ALA A 336 5.78 4.59 -4.39
N VAL A 337 6.45 5.13 -3.37
CA VAL A 337 7.62 4.49 -2.78
C VAL A 337 7.18 3.25 -1.99
N LEU A 338 6.05 3.34 -1.30
CA LEU A 338 5.37 2.26 -0.60
C LEU A 338 4.16 1.76 -1.42
N PRO A 339 3.75 0.50 -1.25
CA PRO A 339 2.47 0.02 -1.76
C PRO A 339 1.31 0.89 -1.25
N ALA A 340 0.21 1.01 -1.98
CA ALA A 340 -0.99 1.75 -1.54
C ALA A 340 -1.44 1.32 -0.14
N TYR A 341 -1.76 2.25 0.74
CA TYR A 341 -2.22 1.92 2.10
C TYR A 341 -3.22 2.97 2.58
N GLN A 342 -4.14 2.53 3.43
CA GLN A 342 -5.11 3.41 4.09
C GLN A 342 -4.92 3.42 5.62
N ARG A 343 -4.08 2.51 6.15
CA ARG A 343 -3.79 2.37 7.57
C ARG A 343 -2.30 2.57 7.83
N LEU A 344 -2.01 3.48 8.76
CA LEU A 344 -0.65 3.87 9.13
C LEU A 344 -0.54 3.89 10.66
N ILE A 345 0.46 3.19 11.18
CA ILE A 345 0.90 3.26 12.56
C ILE A 345 2.27 3.92 12.57
N ILE A 346 2.45 4.91 13.43
CA ILE A 346 3.73 5.58 13.64
C ILE A 346 4.19 5.29 15.07
N ASP A 347 5.15 4.40 15.21
CA ASP A 347 5.80 4.07 16.47
C ASP A 347 6.96 5.02 16.73
N GLU A 348 7.19 5.38 18.00
CA GLU A 348 8.17 6.41 18.40
C GLU A 348 8.01 7.74 17.63
N ALA A 349 6.74 8.14 17.41
CA ALA A 349 6.33 9.31 16.61
C ALA A 349 6.96 10.65 17.03
N HIS A 350 7.53 10.75 18.22
CA HIS A 350 8.25 11.92 18.69
C HIS A 350 9.50 12.24 17.85
N HIS A 351 10.01 11.28 17.07
CA HIS A 351 11.09 11.50 16.10
C HIS A 351 10.60 11.90 14.70
N LEU A 352 9.29 11.86 14.44
CA LEU A 352 8.75 12.09 13.10
C LEU A 352 8.94 13.54 12.64
N GLU A 353 8.82 14.51 13.54
CA GLU A 353 8.93 15.94 13.23
C GLU A 353 10.29 16.26 12.59
N ASP A 354 11.38 15.83 13.23
CA ASP A 354 12.74 16.03 12.73
C ASP A 354 12.96 15.39 11.36
N VAL A 355 12.39 14.20 11.14
CA VAL A 355 12.49 13.48 9.87
C VAL A 355 11.68 14.17 8.78
N ALA A 356 10.47 14.64 9.10
CA ALA A 356 9.61 15.37 8.17
C ALA A 356 10.23 16.71 7.79
N ALA A 357 10.85 17.44 8.73
CA ALA A 357 11.50 18.71 8.46
C ALA A 357 12.63 18.57 7.41
N ASN A 358 13.39 17.48 7.45
CA ASN A 358 14.47 17.22 6.51
C ASN A 358 14.00 16.86 5.10
N HIS A 359 12.82 16.24 4.95
CA HIS A 359 12.31 15.79 3.65
C HIS A 359 11.28 16.73 3.01
N LEU A 360 10.49 17.44 3.82
CA LEU A 360 9.43 18.35 3.39
C LEU A 360 9.81 19.82 3.58
N GLY A 361 10.89 20.10 4.33
CA GLY A 361 11.40 21.44 4.51
C GLY A 361 11.96 22.00 3.21
N ARG A 362 11.46 23.17 2.81
CA ARG A 362 12.15 24.03 1.84
C ARG A 362 13.15 24.88 2.61
N GLN A 363 14.44 24.83 2.27
CA GLN A 363 15.36 25.90 2.63
C GLN A 363 14.86 27.17 1.92
N VAL A 364 14.36 28.13 2.69
CA VAL A 364 13.94 29.46 2.22
C VAL A 364 15.08 30.43 2.37
#